data_AF-A0A9P3LEH6-F1
#
_entry.id   AF-A0A9P3LEH6-F1
#
_cell.length_a   1.000
_cell.length_b   1.000
_cell.length_c   1.000
_cell.angle_alpha   90.00
_cell.angle_beta   90.00
_cell.angle_gamma   90.00
#
_symmetry.space_group_name_H-M   'P 1'
#
loop_
_entity.id
_entity.type
_entity.pdbx_description
1 polymer ?
#
loop_
_entity_poly.entity_id
_entity_poly.type
_entity_poly.pdbx_seq_one_letter_code
_entity_poly.pdbx_strand_id
1 'polypeptide(L)'
;MVDVMMSPAVGLSKDDLKPCFLMLASCNTDLSREARKSGPEGAEAAREHMDQAKKYFQLVYGTHYPQEGSPRSGPSASPQRLSLLQRVDRRPQVGPPADEPSRMHTLERELQSLRAKHTNQVGQLADAHTARRKAEEELDVERTLRRTAGREADAELQSAQRSARFALDQCRREVEGRRRAEGRAVELHDELAAVQDRLCAQLREAQDKDRKARECFARLGTLFTKAAQGELDDPTAPMFAGPSRSARGTPMPPMPPVPPAARSSSRSTRATPPPPPLPMGPPAKRRRTESA
;
A
#
# COMPACT_ATOMS: atom_id res chain seq x y z
N MET A 1 6.95 -22.55 -12.45
CA MET A 1 5.64 -22.87 -11.83
C MET A 1 4.86 -23.84 -12.69
N VAL A 2 4.58 -23.52 -13.97
CA VAL A 2 3.90 -24.43 -14.91
C VAL A 2 4.62 -25.79 -15.02
N ASP A 3 5.95 -25.79 -15.12
CA ASP A 3 6.74 -27.03 -15.22
C ASP A 3 6.63 -27.93 -13.97
N VAL A 4 6.41 -27.32 -12.81
CA VAL A 4 6.18 -28.05 -11.54
C VAL A 4 4.82 -28.74 -11.57
N MET A 5 3.78 -28.05 -12.07
CA MET A 5 2.43 -28.61 -12.20
C MET A 5 2.34 -29.70 -13.28
N MET A 6 3.18 -29.62 -14.31
CA MET A 6 3.32 -30.65 -15.35
C MET A 6 4.27 -31.79 -14.97
N SER A 7 4.96 -31.69 -13.83
CA SER A 7 5.89 -32.73 -13.40
C SER A 7 5.17 -34.05 -13.12
N PRO A 8 5.85 -35.21 -13.27
CA PRO A 8 5.23 -36.53 -13.02
C PRO A 8 4.64 -36.69 -11.62
N ALA A 9 5.11 -35.91 -10.64
CA ALA A 9 4.62 -35.95 -9.27
C ALA A 9 3.22 -35.34 -9.12
N VAL A 10 2.86 -34.38 -9.98
CA VAL A 10 1.56 -33.67 -9.96
C VAL A 10 0.65 -34.17 -11.08
N GLY A 11 1.21 -34.46 -12.25
CA GLY A 11 0.52 -35.16 -13.34
C GLY A 11 -0.62 -34.38 -14.00
N LEU A 12 -0.69 -33.05 -13.87
CA LEU A 12 -1.74 -32.27 -14.52
C LEU A 12 -1.52 -32.21 -16.03
N SER A 13 -2.58 -32.49 -16.78
CA SER A 13 -2.56 -32.38 -18.23
C SER A 13 -2.51 -30.91 -18.65
N LYS A 14 -2.01 -30.63 -19.86
CA LYS A 14 -1.93 -29.27 -20.39
C LYS A 14 -3.31 -28.60 -20.52
N ASP A 15 -4.36 -29.39 -20.73
CA ASP A 15 -5.74 -28.88 -20.83
C ASP A 15 -6.29 -28.41 -19.49
N ASP A 16 -5.90 -29.07 -18.38
CA ASP A 16 -6.33 -28.69 -17.03
C ASP A 16 -5.64 -27.40 -16.55
N LEU A 17 -4.53 -27.03 -17.18
CA LEU A 17 -3.76 -25.82 -16.87
C LEU A 17 -4.27 -24.56 -17.58
N LYS A 18 -5.35 -24.63 -18.36
CA LYS A 18 -5.94 -23.46 -19.05
C LYS A 18 -6.22 -22.27 -18.13
N PRO A 19 -6.82 -22.43 -16.92
CA PRO A 19 -7.01 -21.32 -16.00
C PRO A 19 -5.69 -20.68 -15.54
N CYS A 20 -4.66 -21.50 -15.28
CA CYS A 20 -3.33 -21.00 -14.89
C CYS A 20 -2.67 -20.21 -16.03
N PHE A 21 -2.79 -20.67 -17.27
CA PHE A 21 -2.29 -19.95 -18.44
C PHE A 21 -2.99 -18.60 -18.64
N LEU A 22 -4.32 -18.53 -18.43
CA LEU A 22 -5.06 -17.26 -18.49
C LEU A 22 -4.58 -16.27 -17.42
N MET A 23 -4.38 -16.74 -16.19
CA MET A 23 -3.87 -15.91 -15.09
C MET A 23 -2.42 -15.42 -15.35
N LEU A 24 -1.56 -16.28 -15.89
CA LEU A 24 -0.20 -15.89 -16.26
C LEU A 24 -0.19 -14.91 -17.44
N ALA A 25 -1.12 -15.06 -18.38
CA ALA A 25 -1.30 -14.11 -19.47
C ALA A 25 -1.71 -12.73 -18.95
N SER A 26 -2.68 -12.65 -18.03
CA SER A 26 -3.10 -11.38 -17.43
C SER A 26 -1.95 -10.72 -16.65
N CYS A 27 -1.22 -11.50 -15.84
CA CYS A 27 -0.06 -10.99 -15.12
C CYS A 27 1.01 -10.40 -16.06
N ASN A 28 1.31 -11.09 -17.17
CA ASN A 28 2.25 -10.55 -18.16
C ASN A 28 1.71 -9.32 -18.90
N THR A 29 0.40 -9.22 -19.15
CA THR A 29 -0.17 -7.99 -19.72
C THR A 29 -0.05 -6.80 -18.77
N ASP A 30 -0.18 -7.03 -17.46
CA ASP A 30 -0.03 -5.98 -16.44
C ASP A 30 1.44 -5.56 -16.29
N LEU A 31 2.38 -6.51 -16.25
CA LEU A 31 3.82 -6.23 -16.25
C LEU A 31 4.25 -5.45 -17.51
N SER A 32 3.71 -5.80 -18.67
CA SER A 32 3.93 -5.02 -19.91
C SER A 32 3.44 -3.57 -19.77
N ARG A 33 2.29 -3.33 -19.10
CA ARG A 33 1.78 -1.98 -18.87
C ARG A 33 2.65 -1.20 -17.90
N GLU A 34 3.16 -1.85 -16.86
CA GLU A 34 4.05 -1.23 -15.88
C GLU A 34 5.41 -0.90 -16.49
N ALA A 35 6.00 -1.82 -17.26
CA ALA A 35 7.28 -1.60 -17.94
C ALA A 35 7.25 -0.39 -18.88
N ARG A 36 6.11 -0.14 -19.57
CA ARG A 36 5.93 1.06 -20.41
C ARG A 36 5.99 2.37 -19.63
N LYS A 37 5.67 2.37 -18.33
CA LYS A 37 5.73 3.58 -17.48
C LYS A 37 7.18 4.00 -17.19
N SER A 38 8.14 3.08 -17.31
CA SER A 38 9.57 3.32 -17.06
C SER A 38 10.30 4.00 -18.23
N GLY A 39 9.57 4.43 -19.28
CA GLY A 39 10.16 5.15 -20.41
C GLY A 39 10.74 4.22 -21.50
N PRO A 40 11.67 4.73 -22.35
CA PRO A 40 12.13 4.00 -23.53
C PRO A 40 12.91 2.73 -23.20
N GLU A 41 13.63 2.68 -22.06
CA GLU A 41 14.34 1.48 -21.60
C GLU A 41 13.37 0.34 -21.23
N GLY A 42 12.16 0.68 -20.76
CA GLY A 42 11.12 -0.30 -20.45
C GLY A 42 10.35 -0.81 -21.67
N ALA A 43 10.59 -0.26 -22.86
CA ALA A 43 9.87 -0.64 -24.07
C ALA A 43 10.21 -2.07 -24.53
N GLU A 44 11.46 -2.51 -24.36
CA GLU A 44 11.86 -3.87 -24.71
C GLU A 44 11.27 -4.90 -23.75
N ALA A 45 11.40 -4.67 -22.43
CA ALA A 45 10.77 -5.51 -21.41
C ALA A 45 9.24 -5.59 -21.59
N ALA A 46 8.59 -4.49 -21.95
CA ALA A 46 7.15 -4.49 -22.24
C ALA A 46 6.79 -5.36 -23.46
N ARG A 47 7.63 -5.41 -24.49
CA ARG A 47 7.42 -6.28 -25.66
C ARG A 47 7.58 -7.75 -25.28
N GLU A 48 8.61 -8.08 -24.51
CA GLU A 48 8.85 -9.46 -24.05
C GLU A 48 7.69 -10.00 -23.22
N HIS A 49 7.20 -9.22 -22.25
CA HIS A 49 6.02 -9.61 -21.46
C HIS A 49 4.77 -9.76 -22.33
N MET A 50 4.56 -8.85 -23.28
CA MET A 50 3.41 -8.97 -24.20
C MET A 50 3.51 -10.21 -25.09
N ASP A 51 4.69 -10.58 -25.57
CA ASP A 51 4.89 -11.78 -26.38
C ASP A 51 4.75 -13.06 -25.55
N GLN A 52 5.14 -13.06 -24.27
CA GLN A 52 4.84 -14.14 -23.35
C GLN A 52 3.33 -14.28 -23.09
N ALA A 53 2.61 -13.17 -22.88
CA ALA A 53 1.15 -13.19 -22.73
C ALA A 53 0.46 -13.79 -23.97
N LYS A 54 0.89 -13.41 -25.18
CA LYS A 54 0.39 -14.00 -26.43
C LYS A 54 0.61 -15.50 -26.49
N LYS A 55 1.79 -16.00 -26.11
CA LYS A 55 2.07 -17.45 -26.07
C LYS A 55 1.09 -18.16 -25.14
N TYR A 56 0.80 -17.62 -23.96
CA TYR A 56 -0.19 -18.22 -23.05
C TYR A 56 -1.61 -18.18 -23.61
N PHE A 57 -2.03 -17.10 -24.26
CA PHE A 57 -3.33 -17.04 -24.92
C PHE A 57 -3.45 -18.05 -26.07
N GLN A 58 -2.37 -18.23 -26.85
CA GLN A 58 -2.33 -19.26 -27.91
C GLN A 58 -2.44 -20.68 -27.36
N LEU A 59 -1.91 -20.94 -26.16
CA LEU A 59 -2.06 -22.25 -25.50
C LEU A 59 -3.51 -22.52 -25.06
N VAL A 60 -4.27 -21.49 -24.69
CA VAL A 60 -5.65 -21.63 -24.20
C VAL A 60 -6.66 -21.66 -25.33
N TYR A 61 -6.54 -20.73 -26.28
CA TYR A 61 -7.50 -20.51 -27.36
C TYR A 61 -7.07 -21.15 -28.69
N GLY A 62 -5.88 -21.75 -28.74
CA GLY A 62 -5.27 -22.23 -29.98
C GLY A 62 -4.60 -21.11 -30.77
N THR A 63 -3.92 -21.48 -31.85
CA THR A 63 -3.27 -20.55 -32.79
C THR A 63 -4.26 -19.84 -33.73
N HIS A 64 -5.56 -20.09 -33.59
CA HIS A 64 -6.61 -19.41 -34.34
C HIS A 64 -6.93 -18.04 -33.77
N TYR A 65 -5.92 -17.18 -33.63
CA TYR A 65 -6.18 -15.75 -33.64
C TYR A 65 -6.63 -15.38 -35.06
N PRO A 66 -7.71 -14.61 -35.25
CA PRO A 66 -8.04 -14.07 -36.56
C PRO A 66 -6.86 -13.20 -36.98
N GLN A 67 -6.07 -13.71 -37.93
CA GLN A 67 -4.98 -12.97 -38.54
C GLN A 67 -5.60 -11.68 -39.09
N GLU A 68 -5.23 -10.52 -38.56
CA GLU A 68 -5.79 -9.21 -38.94
C GLU A 68 -5.59 -8.84 -40.43
N GLY A 69 -5.01 -9.75 -41.25
CA GLY A 69 -4.89 -9.62 -42.70
C GLY A 69 -5.69 -10.63 -43.53
N SER A 70 -6.49 -11.53 -42.94
CA SER A 70 -7.30 -12.47 -43.73
C SER A 70 -8.66 -11.85 -44.08
N PRO A 71 -8.97 -11.55 -45.36
CA PRO A 71 -10.28 -11.04 -45.74
C PRO A 71 -11.36 -12.04 -45.35
N ARG A 72 -12.24 -11.58 -44.45
CA ARG A 72 -13.51 -12.15 -44.01
C ARG A 72 -14.08 -13.24 -44.92
N SER A 73 -13.80 -14.51 -44.60
CA SER A 73 -14.80 -15.57 -44.79
C SER A 73 -15.67 -15.56 -43.53
N GLY A 74 -16.86 -14.96 -43.62
CA GLY A 74 -17.75 -14.74 -42.49
C GLY A 74 -18.14 -16.03 -41.75
N PRO A 75 -18.46 -15.94 -40.45
CA PRO A 75 -18.96 -17.08 -39.71
C PRO A 75 -20.35 -17.45 -40.24
N SER A 76 -20.40 -18.66 -40.79
CA SER A 76 -21.61 -19.44 -41.03
C SER A 76 -22.37 -19.58 -39.71
N ALA A 77 -23.23 -18.60 -39.43
CA ALA A 77 -24.27 -18.75 -38.42
C ALA A 77 -25.28 -19.76 -38.96
N SER A 78 -25.41 -20.85 -38.21
CA SER A 78 -26.31 -21.97 -38.44
C SER A 78 -27.72 -21.54 -38.89
N PRO A 79 -28.26 -22.12 -39.97
CA PRO A 79 -29.57 -21.80 -40.49
C PRO A 79 -30.63 -22.65 -39.77
N GLN A 80 -31.35 -22.10 -38.80
CA GLN A 80 -32.54 -22.75 -38.21
C GLN A 80 -33.85 -22.00 -38.51
N ARG A 81 -33.87 -21.13 -39.53
CA ARG A 81 -35.07 -20.34 -39.88
C ARG A 81 -35.59 -20.47 -41.31
N LEU A 82 -35.29 -21.57 -42.02
CA LEU A 82 -35.78 -21.79 -43.38
C LEU A 82 -36.38 -23.19 -43.62
N SER A 83 -37.08 -23.78 -42.65
CA SER A 83 -37.93 -24.95 -42.87
C SER A 83 -39.41 -24.60 -43.10
N LEU A 84 -39.71 -23.38 -43.57
CA LEU A 84 -41.05 -22.97 -44.04
C LEU A 84 -41.14 -22.86 -45.57
N LEU A 85 -40.04 -23.14 -46.28
CA LEU A 85 -40.02 -23.28 -47.73
C LEU A 85 -39.93 -24.75 -48.17
N GLN A 86 -40.39 -25.69 -47.34
CA GLN A 86 -40.76 -27.00 -47.86
C GLN A 86 -42.09 -26.83 -48.61
N ARG A 87 -41.95 -26.27 -49.82
CA ARG A 87 -42.86 -26.39 -50.95
C ARG A 87 -43.34 -27.84 -50.99
N VAL A 88 -44.52 -28.05 -50.44
CA VAL A 88 -45.36 -29.15 -50.90
C VAL A 88 -45.86 -28.68 -52.27
N ASP A 89 -45.11 -29.06 -53.31
CA ASP A 89 -45.60 -29.09 -54.70
C ASP A 89 -46.76 -30.10 -54.77
N ARG A 90 -47.89 -29.76 -54.17
CA ARG A 90 -49.17 -30.41 -54.45
C ARG A 90 -49.68 -29.77 -55.73
N ARG A 91 -49.20 -30.32 -56.84
CA ARG A 91 -49.84 -30.25 -58.14
C ARG A 91 -51.35 -30.43 -57.94
N PRO A 92 -52.21 -29.49 -58.35
CA PRO A 92 -53.65 -29.64 -58.21
C PRO A 92 -54.06 -30.85 -59.05
N GLN A 93 -54.31 -31.99 -58.41
CA GLN A 93 -55.04 -33.06 -59.06
C GLN A 93 -56.45 -32.52 -59.29
N VAL A 94 -56.82 -32.44 -60.57
CA VAL A 94 -58.17 -32.15 -61.03
C VAL A 94 -59.03 -33.35 -60.64
N GLY A 95 -59.47 -33.34 -59.38
CA GLY A 95 -60.53 -34.23 -58.91
C GLY A 95 -61.87 -33.79 -59.52
N PRO A 96 -62.83 -34.72 -59.68
CA PRO A 96 -64.14 -34.46 -60.25
C PRO A 96 -64.87 -33.32 -59.51
N PRO A 97 -65.86 -32.66 -60.13
CA PRO A 97 -66.58 -31.52 -59.55
C PRO A 97 -67.28 -31.94 -58.26
N ALA A 98 -66.59 -31.75 -57.14
CA ALA A 98 -67.19 -31.85 -55.82
C ALA A 98 -68.19 -30.71 -55.66
N ASP A 99 -69.33 -31.01 -55.04
CA ASP A 99 -70.42 -30.08 -54.80
C ASP A 99 -69.92 -28.70 -54.31
N GLU A 100 -70.15 -27.66 -55.12
CA GLU A 100 -69.86 -26.24 -54.84
C GLU A 100 -70.12 -25.79 -53.38
N PRO A 101 -71.21 -26.19 -52.68
CA PRO A 101 -71.41 -25.80 -51.27
C PRO A 101 -70.30 -26.29 -50.32
N SER A 102 -69.73 -27.48 -50.55
CA SER A 102 -68.68 -28.04 -49.69
C SER A 102 -67.36 -27.27 -49.81
N ARG A 103 -67.09 -26.75 -51.01
CA ARG A 103 -65.92 -25.91 -51.28
C ARG A 103 -66.05 -24.55 -50.59
N MET A 104 -67.23 -23.94 -50.66
CA MET A 104 -67.52 -22.67 -49.99
C MET A 104 -67.28 -22.76 -48.48
N HIS A 105 -67.81 -23.79 -47.81
CA HIS A 105 -67.58 -24.00 -46.38
C HIS A 105 -66.11 -24.25 -46.03
N THR A 106 -65.34 -24.88 -46.91
CA THR A 106 -63.91 -25.08 -46.69
C THR A 106 -63.16 -23.74 -46.72
N LEU A 107 -63.43 -22.91 -47.72
CA LEU A 107 -62.82 -21.57 -47.83
C LEU A 107 -63.23 -20.64 -46.67
N GLU A 108 -64.48 -20.72 -46.21
CA GLU A 108 -64.94 -19.97 -45.04
C GLU A 108 -64.17 -20.35 -43.77
N ARG A 109 -63.96 -21.66 -43.53
CA ARG A 109 -63.14 -22.13 -42.40
C ARG A 109 -61.69 -21.68 -42.52
N GLU A 110 -61.12 -21.71 -43.73
CA GLU A 110 -59.75 -21.24 -43.96
C GLU A 110 -59.62 -19.74 -43.70
N LEU A 111 -60.57 -18.93 -44.18
CA LEU A 111 -60.62 -17.49 -43.90
C LEU A 111 -60.74 -17.21 -42.40
N GLN A 112 -61.60 -17.95 -41.69
CA GLN A 112 -61.71 -17.84 -40.23
C GLN A 112 -60.40 -18.23 -39.53
N SER A 113 -59.74 -19.32 -39.96
CA SER A 113 -58.44 -19.75 -39.43
C SER A 113 -57.35 -18.69 -39.67
N LEU A 114 -57.30 -18.10 -40.87
CA LEU A 114 -56.35 -17.04 -41.20
C LEU A 114 -56.59 -15.78 -40.37
N ARG A 115 -57.86 -15.40 -40.17
CA ARG A 115 -58.22 -14.27 -39.29
C ARG A 115 -57.77 -14.53 -37.85
N ALA A 116 -58.02 -15.72 -37.31
CA ALA A 116 -57.58 -16.11 -35.98
C ALA A 116 -56.04 -16.11 -35.84
N LYS A 117 -55.32 -16.59 -36.85
CA LYS A 117 -53.84 -16.52 -36.89
C LYS A 117 -53.35 -15.07 -36.91
N HIS A 118 -53.96 -14.22 -37.72
CA HIS A 118 -53.61 -12.80 -37.80
C HIS A 118 -53.86 -12.10 -36.46
N THR A 119 -55.01 -12.30 -35.82
CA THR A 119 -55.29 -11.74 -34.49
C THR A 119 -54.27 -12.20 -33.44
N ASN A 120 -53.87 -13.48 -33.49
CA ASN A 120 -52.84 -14.00 -32.59
C ASN A 120 -51.47 -13.37 -32.85
N GLN A 121 -51.08 -13.18 -34.12
CA GLN A 121 -49.82 -12.52 -34.48
C GLN A 121 -49.79 -11.05 -34.03
N VAL A 122 -50.91 -10.33 -34.22
CA VAL A 122 -51.05 -8.95 -33.74
C VAL A 122 -50.93 -8.89 -32.21
N GLY A 123 -51.55 -9.83 -31.50
CA GLY A 123 -51.40 -9.97 -30.04
C GLY A 123 -49.95 -10.20 -29.62
N GLN A 124 -49.26 -11.16 -30.26
CA GLN A 124 -47.85 -11.44 -29.98
C GLN A 124 -46.93 -10.24 -30.25
N LEU A 125 -47.19 -9.46 -31.29
CA LEU A 125 -46.43 -8.24 -31.56
C LEU A 125 -46.68 -7.17 -30.49
N ALA A 126 -47.93 -7.00 -30.05
CA ALA A 126 -48.25 -6.08 -28.97
C ALA A 126 -47.54 -6.47 -27.67
N ASP A 127 -47.56 -7.76 -27.30
CA ASP A 127 -46.85 -8.29 -26.13
C ASP A 127 -45.34 -8.13 -26.25
N ALA A 128 -44.77 -8.36 -27.44
CA ALA A 128 -43.35 -8.13 -27.68
C ALA A 128 -42.95 -6.65 -27.54
N HIS A 129 -43.82 -5.73 -27.97
CA HIS A 129 -43.59 -4.29 -27.81
C HIS A 129 -43.68 -3.84 -26.35
N THR A 130 -44.63 -4.36 -25.56
CA THR A 130 -44.73 -4.04 -24.13
C THR A 130 -43.55 -4.63 -23.35
N ALA A 131 -43.18 -5.89 -23.63
CA ALA A 131 -42.00 -6.52 -23.04
C ALA A 131 -40.71 -5.75 -23.36
N ARG A 132 -40.56 -5.27 -24.61
CA ARG A 132 -39.42 -4.44 -25.00
C ARG A 132 -39.35 -3.14 -24.20
N ARG A 133 -40.45 -2.39 -24.09
CA ARG A 133 -40.47 -1.13 -23.31
C ARG A 133 -40.10 -1.38 -21.85
N LYS A 134 -40.64 -2.44 -21.24
CA LYS A 134 -40.31 -2.83 -19.88
C LYS A 134 -38.83 -3.14 -19.70
N ALA A 135 -38.23 -3.88 -20.63
CA ALA A 135 -36.80 -4.19 -20.58
C ALA A 135 -35.93 -2.93 -20.78
N GLU A 136 -36.36 -1.99 -21.62
CA GLU A 136 -35.68 -0.69 -21.79
C GLU A 136 -35.74 0.15 -20.49
N GLU A 137 -36.90 0.20 -19.83
CA GLU A 137 -37.05 0.87 -18.52
C GLU A 137 -36.18 0.24 -17.44
N GLU A 138 -36.18 -1.09 -17.32
CA GLU A 138 -35.33 -1.83 -16.37
C GLU A 138 -33.83 -1.56 -16.61
N LEU A 139 -33.42 -1.50 -17.87
CA LEU A 139 -32.04 -1.21 -18.26
C LEU A 139 -31.63 0.23 -17.92
N ASP A 140 -32.53 1.20 -18.06
CA ASP A 140 -32.26 2.58 -17.66
C ASP A 140 -32.17 2.71 -16.14
N VAL A 141 -33.06 2.05 -15.38
CA VAL A 141 -32.96 1.97 -13.91
C VAL A 141 -31.61 1.38 -13.49
N GLU A 142 -31.21 0.27 -14.10
CA GLU A 142 -29.93 -0.40 -13.82
C GLU A 142 -28.74 0.52 -14.06
N ARG A 143 -28.73 1.25 -15.19
CA ARG A 143 -27.69 2.24 -15.49
C ARG A 143 -27.64 3.35 -14.45
N THR A 144 -28.78 3.83 -13.96
CA THR A 144 -28.78 4.83 -12.88
C THR A 144 -28.21 4.28 -11.59
N LEU A 145 -28.58 3.05 -11.21
CA LEU A 145 -28.05 2.37 -10.03
C LEU A 145 -26.54 2.13 -10.12
N ARG A 146 -26.01 1.76 -11.29
CA ARG A 146 -24.56 1.64 -11.51
C ARG A 146 -23.84 2.97 -11.30
N ARG A 147 -24.41 4.07 -11.80
CA ARG A 147 -23.81 5.40 -11.63
C ARG A 147 -23.86 5.86 -10.18
N THR A 148 -24.95 5.61 -9.45
CA THR A 148 -25.05 5.98 -8.03
C THR A 148 -24.08 5.15 -7.21
N ALA A 149 -24.04 3.83 -7.39
CA ALA A 149 -23.10 2.95 -6.71
C ALA A 149 -21.63 3.30 -7.02
N GLY A 150 -21.32 3.68 -8.27
CA GLY A 150 -19.98 4.16 -8.63
C GLY A 150 -19.59 5.44 -7.88
N ARG A 151 -20.50 6.41 -7.78
CA ARG A 151 -20.25 7.66 -7.03
C ARG A 151 -20.10 7.41 -5.53
N GLU A 152 -20.88 6.49 -4.97
CA GLU A 152 -20.78 6.09 -3.57
C GLU A 152 -19.42 5.42 -3.28
N ALA A 153 -19.00 4.49 -4.13
CA ALA A 153 -17.69 3.85 -4.02
C ALA A 153 -16.54 4.87 -4.13
N ASP A 154 -16.63 5.83 -5.06
CA ASP A 154 -15.64 6.91 -5.19
C ASP A 154 -15.60 7.80 -3.93
N ALA A 155 -16.76 8.12 -3.36
CA ALA A 155 -16.85 8.91 -2.14
C ALA A 155 -16.28 8.17 -0.92
N GLU A 156 -16.54 6.87 -0.80
CA GLU A 156 -15.96 5.99 0.23
C GLU A 156 -14.44 5.89 0.08
N LEU A 157 -13.94 5.70 -1.14
CA LEU A 157 -12.51 5.67 -1.43
C LEU A 157 -11.82 6.98 -1.04
N GLN A 158 -12.42 8.13 -1.39
CA GLN A 158 -11.90 9.44 -0.98
C GLN A 158 -11.93 9.61 0.55
N SER A 159 -12.98 9.13 1.22
CA SER A 159 -13.09 9.15 2.68
C SER A 159 -11.99 8.31 3.33
N ALA A 160 -11.80 7.08 2.87
CA ALA A 160 -10.75 6.17 3.32
C ALA A 160 -9.36 6.80 3.13
N GLN A 161 -9.09 7.39 1.96
CA GLN A 161 -7.83 8.11 1.69
C GLN A 161 -7.58 9.26 2.67
N ARG A 162 -8.60 10.07 2.98
CA ARG A 162 -8.47 11.14 3.98
C ARG A 162 -8.13 10.60 5.36
N SER A 163 -8.83 9.54 5.79
CA SER A 163 -8.58 8.91 7.09
C SER A 163 -7.18 8.29 7.17
N ALA A 164 -6.70 7.66 6.09
CA ALA A 164 -5.37 7.08 6.01
C ALA A 164 -4.29 8.17 6.09
N ARG A 165 -4.45 9.29 5.38
CA ARG A 165 -3.54 10.44 5.49
C ARG A 165 -3.48 10.99 6.91
N PHE A 166 -4.63 11.13 7.56
CA PHE A 166 -4.70 11.59 8.95
C PHE A 166 -3.96 10.63 9.90
N ALA A 167 -4.17 9.32 9.76
CA ALA A 167 -3.48 8.32 10.57
C ALA A 167 -1.95 8.36 10.35
N LEU A 168 -1.50 8.50 9.10
CA LEU A 168 -0.07 8.64 8.79
C LEU A 168 0.54 9.91 9.40
N ASP A 169 -0.16 11.04 9.34
CA ASP A 169 0.30 12.28 9.94
C ASP A 169 0.35 12.21 11.47
N GLN A 170 -0.60 11.50 12.08
CA GLN A 170 -0.55 11.20 13.52
C GLN A 170 0.69 10.36 13.87
N CYS A 171 0.93 9.26 13.16
CA CYS A 171 2.12 8.42 13.36
C CYS A 171 3.41 9.22 13.22
N ARG A 172 3.51 10.11 12.23
CA ARG A 172 4.67 11.01 12.05
C ARG A 172 4.87 11.91 13.26
N ARG A 173 3.82 12.55 13.76
CA ARG A 173 3.89 13.41 14.96
C ARG A 173 4.34 12.64 16.19
N GLU A 174 3.85 11.41 16.38
CA GLU A 174 4.24 10.55 17.49
C GLU A 174 5.72 10.14 17.40
N VAL A 175 6.18 9.72 16.22
CA VAL A 175 7.59 9.35 15.98
C VAL A 175 8.51 10.55 16.23
N GLU A 176 8.17 11.72 15.71
CA GLU A 176 8.94 12.94 15.99
C GLU A 176 8.92 13.29 17.50
N GLY A 177 7.79 13.07 18.17
CA GLY A 177 7.67 13.23 19.62
C GLY A 177 8.63 12.33 20.38
N ARG A 178 8.67 11.04 20.04
CA ARG A 178 9.61 10.06 20.61
C ARG A 178 11.06 10.43 20.34
N ARG A 179 11.39 10.79 19.10
CA ARG A 179 12.75 11.20 18.71
C ARG A 179 13.25 12.41 19.50
N ARG A 180 12.36 13.39 19.76
CA ARG A 180 12.69 14.55 20.62
C ARG A 180 12.86 14.13 22.09
N ALA A 181 12.07 13.18 22.58
CA ALA A 181 12.20 12.68 23.95
C ALA A 181 13.50 11.88 24.14
N GLU A 182 13.83 11.02 23.18
CA GLU A 182 15.10 10.29 23.11
C GLU A 182 16.29 11.26 23.08
N GLY A 183 16.23 12.32 22.25
CA GLY A 183 17.25 13.36 22.21
C GLY A 183 17.49 14.00 23.59
N ARG A 184 16.42 14.39 24.30
CA ARG A 184 16.54 14.93 25.67
C ARG A 184 17.07 13.91 26.67
N ALA A 185 16.73 12.63 26.53
CA ALA A 185 17.24 11.58 27.39
C ALA A 185 18.75 11.40 27.19
N VAL A 186 19.24 11.44 25.95
CA VAL A 186 20.67 11.42 25.64
C VAL A 186 21.38 12.63 26.23
N GLU A 187 20.84 13.84 26.05
CA GLU A 187 21.40 15.07 26.66
C GLU A 187 21.54 14.95 28.19
N LEU A 188 20.52 14.44 28.87
CA LEU A 188 20.57 14.22 30.33
C LEU A 188 21.58 13.14 30.72
N HIS A 189 21.72 12.07 29.93
CA HIS A 189 22.74 11.05 30.17
C HIS A 189 24.16 11.62 30.03
N ASP A 190 24.39 12.46 29.03
CA ASP A 190 25.68 13.13 28.82
C ASP A 190 25.99 14.12 29.97
N GLU A 191 24.98 14.88 30.42
CA GLU A 191 25.12 15.77 31.59
C GLU A 191 25.44 15.00 32.87
N LEU A 192 24.76 13.87 33.11
CA LEU A 192 25.04 13.00 34.26
C LEU A 192 26.46 12.41 34.19
N ALA A 193 26.90 11.97 33.02
CA ALA A 193 28.25 11.47 32.81
C ALA A 193 29.30 12.56 33.12
N ALA A 194 29.08 13.79 32.63
CA ALA A 194 29.97 14.92 32.90
C ALA A 194 30.04 15.28 34.41
N VAL A 195 28.91 15.24 35.12
CA VAL A 195 28.88 15.44 36.57
C VAL A 195 29.61 14.32 37.30
N GLN A 196 29.41 13.07 36.87
CA GLN A 196 30.09 11.91 37.44
C GLN A 196 31.61 12.01 37.28
N ASP A 197 32.10 12.36 36.09
CA ASP A 197 33.53 12.55 35.82
C ASP A 197 34.12 13.67 36.70
N ARG A 198 33.39 14.78 36.86
CA ARG A 198 33.78 15.89 37.72
C ARG A 198 33.89 15.47 39.18
N LEU A 199 32.92 14.71 39.70
CA LEU A 199 32.94 14.18 41.07
C LEU A 199 34.09 13.19 41.26
N CYS A 200 34.34 12.30 40.30
CA CYS A 200 35.48 11.38 40.33
C CYS A 200 36.82 12.13 40.36
N ALA A 201 36.96 13.21 39.58
CA ALA A 201 38.16 14.04 39.59
C ALA A 201 38.37 14.72 40.96
N GLN A 202 37.31 15.30 41.54
CA GLN A 202 37.35 15.91 42.87
C GLN A 202 37.71 14.90 43.96
N LEU A 203 37.17 13.67 43.88
CA LEU A 203 37.47 12.61 44.83
C LEU A 203 38.95 12.20 44.77
N ARG A 204 39.51 12.07 43.57
CA ARG A 204 40.96 11.81 43.38
C ARG A 204 41.80 12.95 43.94
N GLU A 205 41.45 14.20 43.67
CA GLU A 205 42.16 15.37 44.20
C GLU A 205 42.12 15.42 45.74
N ALA A 206 40.97 15.10 46.34
CA ALA A 206 40.83 15.02 47.79
C ALA A 206 41.69 13.89 48.39
N GLN A 207 41.72 12.72 47.76
CA GLN A 207 42.59 11.61 48.15
C GLN A 207 44.07 11.97 48.07
N ASP A 208 44.49 12.68 47.01
CA ASP A 208 45.86 13.15 46.87
C ASP A 208 46.23 14.18 47.94
N LYS A 209 45.30 15.07 48.31
CA LYS A 209 45.49 16.02 49.42
C LYS A 209 45.60 15.30 50.76
N ASP A 210 44.73 14.32 51.03
CA ASP A 210 44.79 13.50 52.24
C ASP A 210 46.11 12.71 52.32
N ARG A 211 46.53 12.08 51.22
CA ARG A 211 47.83 11.40 51.13
C ARG A 211 48.99 12.34 51.47
N LYS A 212 49.03 13.54 50.87
CA LYS A 212 50.05 14.55 51.15
C LYS A 212 50.04 14.99 52.61
N ALA A 213 48.85 15.20 53.18
CA ALA A 213 48.71 15.56 54.60
C ALA A 213 49.27 14.46 55.52
N ARG A 214 48.94 13.19 55.25
CA ARG A 214 49.48 12.04 55.99
C ARG A 214 51.01 11.95 55.87
N GLU A 215 51.57 12.17 54.68
CA GLU A 215 53.03 12.22 54.48
C GLU A 215 53.68 13.36 55.28
N CYS A 216 53.06 14.54 55.33
CA CYS A 216 53.53 15.66 56.18
C CYS A 216 53.49 15.31 57.67
N PHE A 217 52.39 14.74 58.17
CA PHE A 217 52.28 14.32 59.56
C PHE A 217 53.23 13.19 59.93
N ALA A 218 53.48 12.24 59.01
CA ALA A 218 54.48 11.19 59.22
C ALA A 218 55.89 11.78 59.39
N ARG A 219 56.28 12.74 58.54
CA ARG A 219 57.55 13.47 58.68
C ARG A 219 57.63 14.27 59.98
N LEU A 220 56.54 14.92 60.37
CA LEU A 220 56.49 15.65 61.63
C LEU A 220 56.61 14.70 62.83
N GLY A 221 55.94 13.55 62.78
CA GLY A 221 56.02 12.51 63.81
C GLY A 221 57.42 11.93 63.97
N THR A 222 58.16 11.73 62.87
CA THR A 222 59.57 11.30 62.96
C THR A 222 60.47 12.36 63.57
N LEU A 223 60.25 13.65 63.25
CA LEU A 223 60.98 14.76 63.87
C LEU A 223 60.75 14.81 65.39
N PHE A 224 59.49 14.70 65.84
CA PHE A 224 59.19 14.66 67.28
C PHE A 224 59.79 13.44 67.97
N THR A 225 59.78 12.27 67.32
CA THR A 225 60.38 11.05 67.87
C THR A 225 61.89 11.21 68.05
N LYS A 226 62.59 11.78 67.05
CA LYS A 226 64.02 12.10 67.15
C LYS A 226 64.33 13.11 68.24
N ALA A 227 63.54 14.19 68.32
CA ALA A 227 63.68 15.19 69.37
C ALA A 227 63.51 14.59 70.78
N ALA A 228 62.55 13.67 70.95
CA ALA A 228 62.33 12.97 72.22
C ALA A 228 63.49 12.02 72.60
N GLN A 229 64.24 11.51 71.62
CA GLN A 229 65.42 10.67 71.83
C GLN A 229 66.68 11.50 72.15
N GLY A 230 66.62 12.83 72.08
CA GLY A 230 67.78 13.71 72.25
C GLY A 230 68.69 13.78 71.02
N GLU A 231 68.33 13.13 69.91
CA GLU A 231 69.04 13.15 68.62
C GLU A 231 68.64 14.36 67.77
N LEU A 232 68.62 15.55 68.37
CA LEU A 232 68.52 16.81 67.63
C LEU A 232 69.92 17.21 67.17
N ASP A 233 70.40 16.55 66.11
CA ASP A 233 71.64 16.94 65.44
C ASP A 233 71.54 18.41 64.98
N ASP A 234 72.51 19.21 65.42
CA ASP A 234 72.85 20.61 65.09
C ASP A 234 71.80 21.44 64.29
N PRO A 235 71.20 22.50 64.88
CA PRO A 235 70.16 23.33 64.24
C PRO A 235 70.65 24.16 63.03
N THR A 236 71.94 24.07 62.70
CA THR A 236 72.59 24.72 61.55
C THR A 236 72.55 23.89 60.27
N ALA A 237 72.13 22.62 60.31
CA ALA A 237 71.87 21.86 59.10
C ALA A 237 70.61 22.41 58.39
N PRO A 238 70.69 22.87 57.14
CA PRO A 238 69.56 23.51 56.47
C PRO A 238 68.42 22.51 56.31
N MET A 239 67.43 22.57 57.21
CA MET A 239 66.17 21.83 57.12
C MET A 239 65.35 22.20 55.87
N PHE A 240 65.86 23.12 55.06
CA PHE A 240 65.36 23.56 53.77
C PHE A 240 66.27 23.18 52.59
N ALA A 241 67.11 22.14 52.71
CA ALA A 241 67.66 21.45 51.55
C ALA A 241 66.54 20.62 50.86
N GLY A 242 65.50 21.31 50.39
CA GLY A 242 64.55 20.73 49.47
C GLY A 242 65.31 20.28 48.23
N PRO A 243 64.90 19.16 47.59
CA PRO A 243 65.51 18.75 46.33
C PRO A 243 65.42 19.94 45.38
N SER A 244 66.59 20.49 45.02
CA SER A 244 66.75 21.50 43.99
C SER A 244 65.98 21.01 42.78
N ARG A 245 64.81 21.60 42.56
CA ARG A 245 63.98 21.34 41.39
C ARG A 245 64.76 21.90 40.21
N SER A 246 65.59 21.05 39.63
CA SER A 246 66.10 21.21 38.28
C SER A 246 64.92 21.63 37.42
N ALA A 247 64.98 22.86 36.91
CA ALA A 247 64.03 23.45 36.00
C ALA A 247 64.06 22.67 34.67
N ARG A 248 63.52 21.46 34.68
CA ARG A 248 63.21 20.73 33.46
C ARG A 248 61.88 21.29 33.00
N GLY A 249 61.96 22.20 32.03
CA GLY A 249 60.81 22.79 31.37
C GLY A 249 59.86 21.69 30.93
N THR A 250 58.76 21.53 31.66
CA THR A 250 57.64 20.72 31.26
C THR A 250 57.06 21.42 30.04
N PRO A 251 57.11 20.82 28.83
CA PRO A 251 56.44 21.40 27.69
C PRO A 251 54.95 21.52 28.04
N MET A 252 54.40 22.71 27.83
CA MET A 252 52.97 22.96 27.98
C MET A 252 52.22 21.88 27.18
N PRO A 253 51.26 21.16 27.78
CA PRO A 253 50.39 20.30 27.00
C PRO A 253 49.71 21.16 25.92
N PRO A 254 49.59 20.65 24.68
CA PRO A 254 48.93 21.37 23.60
C PRO A 254 47.53 21.75 24.08
N MET A 255 47.18 23.04 23.91
CA MET A 255 45.84 23.52 24.24
C MET A 255 44.81 22.64 23.52
N PRO A 256 43.77 22.16 24.22
CA PRO A 256 42.68 21.46 23.55
C PRO A 256 42.09 22.37 22.47
N PRO A 257 41.69 21.81 21.31
CA PRO A 257 41.10 22.59 20.23
C PRO A 257 39.90 23.36 20.77
N VAL A 258 39.96 24.68 20.61
CA VAL A 258 38.84 25.59 20.90
C VAL A 258 37.65 25.09 20.09
N PRO A 259 36.54 24.65 20.73
CA PRO A 259 35.36 24.24 20.01
C PRO A 259 34.86 25.43 19.17
N PRO A 260 34.44 25.22 17.92
CA PRO A 260 33.97 26.30 17.05
C PRO A 260 32.87 27.06 17.80
N ALA A 261 33.04 28.38 17.86
CA ALA A 261 32.10 29.30 18.48
C ALA A 261 30.67 28.91 18.08
N ALA A 262 29.95 28.31 19.03
CA ALA A 262 28.55 28.02 18.88
C ALA A 262 27.88 29.35 18.60
N ARG A 263 27.47 29.53 17.34
CA ARG A 263 26.64 30.64 16.90
C ARG A 263 25.53 30.76 17.93
N SER A 264 25.50 31.91 18.57
CA SER A 264 24.48 32.39 19.48
C SER A 264 23.12 32.28 18.80
N SER A 265 22.52 31.09 18.92
CA SER A 265 21.17 30.82 18.52
C SER A 265 20.30 31.51 19.57
N SER A 266 19.87 32.70 19.22
CA SER A 266 18.85 33.48 19.92
C SER A 266 17.77 32.54 20.45
N ARG A 267 17.74 32.42 21.78
CA ARG A 267 16.72 31.69 22.53
C ARG A 267 15.40 32.42 22.34
N SER A 268 14.76 32.19 21.20
CA SER A 268 13.36 32.49 20.99
C SER A 268 12.61 31.70 22.05
N THR A 269 12.01 32.42 23.00
CA THR A 269 11.04 31.91 23.95
C THR A 269 9.88 31.35 23.14
N ARG A 270 10.02 30.08 22.75
CA ARG A 270 8.98 29.32 22.06
C ARG A 270 7.86 29.13 23.07
N ALA A 271 6.93 30.08 23.05
CA ALA A 271 5.63 29.96 23.69
C ALA A 271 5.11 28.55 23.42
N THR A 272 4.88 27.81 24.49
CA THR A 272 4.25 26.50 24.46
C THR A 272 2.96 26.66 23.64
N PRO A 273 2.83 26.01 22.47
CA PRO A 273 1.60 26.12 21.71
C PRO A 273 0.47 25.59 22.59
N PRO A 274 -0.69 26.28 22.65
CA PRO A 274 -1.82 25.79 23.40
C PRO A 274 -2.17 24.37 22.95
N PRO A 275 -2.64 23.51 23.88
CA PRO A 275 -3.02 22.15 23.54
C PRO A 275 -4.02 22.18 22.38
N PRO A 276 -3.91 21.24 21.41
CA PRO A 276 -4.86 21.16 20.32
C PRO A 276 -6.28 21.02 20.91
N PRO A 277 -7.28 21.71 20.34
CA PRO A 277 -8.65 21.57 20.80
C PRO A 277 -9.03 20.09 20.76
N LEU A 278 -9.56 19.60 21.87
CA LEU A 278 -10.03 18.23 21.98
C LEU A 278 -10.97 17.93 20.80
N PRO A 279 -10.85 16.76 20.15
CA PRO A 279 -11.72 16.41 19.04
C PRO A 279 -13.16 16.49 19.53
N MET A 280 -13.88 17.49 19.03
CA MET A 280 -15.31 17.65 19.23
C MET A 280 -15.94 16.32 18.85
N GLY A 281 -16.45 15.60 19.84
CA GLY A 281 -17.10 14.31 19.65
C GLY A 281 -18.19 14.43 18.58
N PRO A 282 -18.52 13.31 17.91
CA PRO A 282 -19.51 13.30 16.85
C PRO A 282 -20.81 13.97 17.34
N PRO A 283 -21.42 14.86 16.53
CA PRO A 283 -22.59 15.61 16.93
C PRO A 283 -23.67 14.64 17.40
N ALA A 284 -24.17 14.87 18.62
CA ALA A 284 -25.23 14.07 19.22
C ALA A 284 -26.38 13.96 18.21
N LYS A 285 -26.63 12.74 17.72
CA LYS A 285 -27.75 12.45 16.82
C LYS A 285 -29.02 12.82 17.59
N ARG A 286 -29.60 13.97 17.25
CA ARG A 286 -30.93 14.37 17.73
C ARG A 286 -31.90 13.28 17.30
N ARG A 287 -32.29 12.42 18.25
CA ARG A 287 -33.43 11.51 18.11
C ARG A 287 -34.63 12.37 17.79
N ARG A 288 -35.10 12.29 16.55
CA ARG A 288 -36.37 12.86 16.14
C ARG A 288 -37.45 12.03 16.84
N THR A 289 -38.02 12.58 17.90
CA THR A 289 -39.23 12.03 18.51
C THR A 289 -40.36 12.30 17.53
N GLU A 290 -40.78 11.26 16.81
CA GLU A 290 -42.05 11.26 16.09
C GLU A 290 -43.16 11.22 17.15
N SER A 291 -43.83 12.35 17.31
CA SER A 291 -45.10 12.46 18.03
C SER A 291 -46.21 11.96 17.10
N ALA A 292 -46.99 11.02 17.64
CA ALA A 292 -48.21 10.43 17.08
C ALA A 292 -49.35 11.45 16.95
#